data_AF-A0A521HY00-F1
#
_entry.id   AF-A0A521HY00-F1
#
_cell.length_a   1.000
_cell.length_b   1.000
_cell.length_c   1.000
_cell.angle_alpha   90.00
_cell.angle_beta   90.00
_cell.angle_gamma   90.00
#
_symmetry.space_group_name_H-M   'P 1'
#
loop_
_entity.id
_entity.type
_entity.pdbx_description
1 polymer ?
#
loop_
_entity_poly.entity_id
_entity_poly.type
_entity_poly.pdbx_seq_one_letter_code
_entity_poly.pdbx_strand_id
1 'polypeptide(L)'
;MAATTKLPDFVTAPPKGWIGAAVVVGISLLTNITSALAQILLENSAVWLMLLAVSIVLAVVGLFLLSRLRPQRVELKMTTPGMQPIKYPGLVVLVGPGRVDADPTKQAAWTAIEYHRNLENGTPNLRVCWIITSGGTDGGLPIANRLKEELETKGIVALVRVVNDAFNIRETFDVVQNIYQNEAPSRGLTSRLVISDFTGATKPMTAGMVLACGAEYPMQYVFGGRNIASEPVAMRFA
;
A
#
# COMPACT_ATOMS: atom_id res chain seq x y z
N MET A 1 -4.21 30.18 57.14
CA MET A 1 -5.03 29.00 57.48
C MET A 1 -5.39 28.27 56.19
N ALA A 2 -4.67 27.19 55.88
CA ALA A 2 -5.09 26.07 55.03
C ALA A 2 -4.04 24.96 55.22
N ALA A 3 -4.48 23.83 55.74
CA ALA A 3 -3.63 22.77 56.30
C ALA A 3 -3.08 21.83 55.21
N THR A 4 -1.77 21.56 55.26
CA THR A 4 -1.10 20.53 54.47
C THR A 4 -1.17 19.19 55.21
N THR A 5 -2.12 18.34 54.81
CA THR A 5 -2.20 16.94 55.23
C THR A 5 -1.10 16.12 54.55
N LYS A 6 -0.03 15.79 55.29
CA LYS A 6 0.92 14.73 54.95
C LYS A 6 0.25 13.36 55.12
N LEU A 7 0.20 12.57 54.05
CA LEU A 7 -0.14 11.15 54.12
C LEU A 7 1.00 10.36 54.81
N PRO A 8 0.69 9.32 55.61
CA PRO A 8 1.70 8.48 56.25
C PRO A 8 2.36 7.54 55.24
N ASP A 9 3.69 7.55 55.21
CA ASP A 9 4.52 6.58 54.49
C ASP A 9 4.39 5.19 55.12
N PHE A 10 3.43 4.39 54.65
CA PHE A 10 3.24 2.99 55.04
C PHE A 10 3.37 2.06 53.84
N VAL A 11 4.54 2.04 53.21
CA VAL A 11 4.96 0.96 52.32
C VAL A 11 6.33 0.48 52.78
N THR A 12 6.34 -0.34 53.84
CA THR A 12 7.54 -1.07 54.24
C THR A 12 7.90 -2.04 53.13
N ALA A 13 9.11 -1.90 52.56
CA ALA A 13 9.64 -2.83 51.57
C ALA A 13 9.54 -4.28 52.10
N PRO A 14 9.08 -5.25 51.29
CA PRO A 14 8.97 -6.63 51.73
C PRO A 14 10.34 -7.15 52.19
N PRO A 15 10.40 -7.96 53.26
CA PRO A 15 11.66 -8.50 53.76
C PRO A 15 12.38 -9.28 52.66
N LYS A 16 13.69 -9.03 52.49
CA LYS A 16 14.55 -9.56 51.41
C LYS A 16 14.55 -11.10 51.25
N GLY A 17 13.90 -11.85 52.14
CA GLY A 17 13.74 -13.31 52.06
C GLY A 17 12.45 -13.80 51.36
N TRP A 18 11.44 -12.95 51.15
CA TRP A 18 10.13 -13.41 50.69
C TRP A 18 10.11 -13.81 49.20
N ILE A 19 10.92 -13.14 48.38
CA ILE A 19 11.08 -13.48 46.95
C ILE A 19 11.68 -14.88 46.79
N GLY A 20 12.68 -15.23 47.62
CA GLY A 20 13.27 -16.57 47.61
C GLY A 20 12.26 -17.66 47.97
N ALA A 21 11.44 -17.43 48.99
CA ALA A 21 10.39 -18.37 49.40
C ALA A 21 9.30 -18.53 48.32
N ALA A 22 8.88 -17.44 47.68
CA ALA A 22 7.87 -17.49 46.61
C ALA A 22 8.39 -18.26 45.37
N VAL A 23 9.67 -18.11 45.02
CA VAL A 23 10.29 -18.85 43.91
C VAL A 23 10.37 -20.34 44.22
N VAL A 24 10.80 -20.72 45.43
CA VAL A 24 10.89 -22.14 45.81
C VAL A 24 9.51 -22.81 45.82
N VAL A 25 8.49 -22.15 46.39
CA VAL A 25 7.11 -22.65 46.38
C VAL A 25 6.56 -22.74 44.94
N GLY A 26 6.85 -21.75 44.09
CA GLY A 26 6.45 -21.75 42.69
C GLY A 26 7.07 -22.91 41.89
N ILE A 27 8.36 -23.18 42.09
CA ILE A 27 9.06 -24.29 41.43
C ILE A 27 8.47 -25.63 41.90
N SER A 28 8.25 -25.82 43.21
CA SER A 28 7.68 -27.06 43.75
C SER A 28 6.25 -27.32 43.24
N LEU A 29 5.43 -26.28 43.09
CA LEU A 29 4.10 -26.40 42.49
C LEU A 29 4.19 -26.77 41.01
N LEU A 30 5.10 -26.16 40.25
CA LEU A 30 5.29 -26.48 38.84
C LEU A 30 5.73 -27.94 38.65
N THR A 31 6.69 -28.43 39.45
CA THR A 31 7.16 -29.81 39.37
C THR A 31 6.08 -30.83 39.72
N ASN A 32 5.22 -30.51 40.69
CA ASN A 32 4.09 -31.39 41.02
C ASN A 32 3.04 -31.42 39.92
N ILE A 33 2.75 -30.27 39.28
CA ILE A 33 1.80 -30.22 38.16
C ILE A 33 2.36 -30.96 36.95
N THR A 34 3.64 -30.79 36.60
CA THR A 34 4.25 -31.49 35.46
C THR A 34 4.36 -33.00 35.71
N SER A 35 4.71 -33.43 36.93
CA SER A 35 4.74 -34.86 37.28
C SER A 35 3.35 -35.48 37.26
N ALA A 36 2.33 -34.80 37.79
CA ALA A 36 0.95 -35.29 37.75
C ALA A 36 0.42 -35.36 36.32
N LEU A 37 0.73 -34.36 35.47
CA LEU A 37 0.40 -34.41 34.05
C LEU A 37 1.12 -35.57 33.35
N ALA A 38 2.42 -35.76 33.61
CA ALA A 38 3.21 -36.82 33.00
C ALA A 38 2.71 -38.21 33.37
N GLN A 39 2.30 -38.42 34.62
CA GLN A 39 1.79 -39.71 35.09
C GLN A 39 0.40 -40.01 34.49
N ILE A 40 -0.49 -39.01 34.42
CA ILE A 40 -1.78 -39.12 33.72
C ILE A 40 -1.58 -39.38 32.22
N LEU A 41 -0.55 -38.78 31.62
CA LEU A 41 -0.19 -38.97 30.21
C LEU A 41 0.39 -40.37 29.95
N LEU A 42 1.22 -40.91 30.84
CA LEU A 42 1.89 -42.20 30.63
C LEU A 42 0.95 -43.39 30.85
N GLU A 43 0.00 -43.30 31.77
CA GLU A 43 -0.86 -44.43 32.15
C GLU A 43 -2.16 -44.53 31.33
N ASN A 44 -2.60 -43.43 30.71
CA ASN A 44 -3.91 -43.39 30.06
C ASN A 44 -3.80 -43.10 28.55
N SER A 45 -3.85 -44.17 27.76
CA SER A 45 -3.88 -44.09 26.29
C SER A 45 -5.05 -43.25 25.76
N ALA A 46 -6.15 -43.12 26.51
CA ALA A 46 -7.28 -42.26 26.15
C ALA A 46 -6.93 -40.75 26.23
N VAL A 47 -6.03 -40.35 27.13
CA VAL A 47 -5.58 -38.95 27.25
C VAL A 47 -4.74 -38.56 26.04
N TRP A 48 -3.89 -39.44 25.53
CA TRP A 48 -3.16 -39.23 24.28
C TRP A 48 -4.10 -39.08 23.09
N LEU A 49 -5.14 -39.92 23.00
CA LEU A 49 -6.15 -39.82 21.95
C LEU A 49 -6.92 -38.49 22.04
N MET A 50 -7.26 -38.04 23.26
CA MET A 50 -7.90 -36.73 23.46
C MET A 50 -7.00 -35.56 23.07
N LEU A 51 -5.72 -35.57 23.46
CA LEU A 51 -4.77 -34.52 23.07
C LEU A 51 -4.52 -34.49 21.56
N LEU A 52 -4.42 -35.66 20.94
CA LEU A 52 -4.29 -35.77 19.49
C LEU A 52 -5.55 -35.22 18.79
N ALA A 53 -6.74 -35.56 19.29
CA ALA A 53 -8.00 -35.01 18.77
C ALA A 53 -8.08 -33.49 18.91
N VAL A 54 -7.74 -32.93 20.08
CA VAL A 54 -7.73 -31.48 20.31
C VAL A 54 -6.71 -30.78 19.40
N SER A 55 -5.51 -31.36 19.24
CA SER A 55 -4.48 -30.83 18.34
C SER A 55 -4.94 -30.80 16.89
N ILE A 56 -5.61 -31.86 16.41
CA ILE A 56 -6.19 -31.90 15.06
C ILE A 56 -7.25 -30.82 14.89
N VAL A 57 -8.16 -30.66 15.86
CA VAL A 57 -9.21 -29.63 15.80
C VAL A 57 -8.58 -28.23 15.76
N LEU A 58 -7.59 -27.95 16.61
CA LEU A 58 -6.89 -26.67 16.60
C LEU A 58 -6.14 -26.42 15.29
N ALA A 59 -5.50 -27.44 14.72
CA ALA A 59 -4.83 -27.34 13.43
C ALA A 59 -5.84 -27.04 12.31
N VAL A 60 -6.99 -27.72 12.28
CA VAL A 60 -8.06 -27.48 11.29
C VAL A 60 -8.64 -26.08 11.43
N VAL A 61 -8.94 -25.62 12.65
CA VAL A 61 -9.44 -24.27 12.91
C VAL A 61 -8.39 -23.22 12.53
N GLY A 62 -7.12 -23.43 12.88
CA GLY A 62 -6.02 -22.56 12.51
C GLY A 62 -5.84 -22.47 10.99
N LEU A 63 -5.92 -23.59 10.28
CA LEU A 63 -5.81 -23.65 8.83
C LEU A 63 -7.02 -23.00 8.14
N PHE A 64 -8.23 -23.18 8.71
CA PHE A 64 -9.44 -22.49 8.28
C PHE A 64 -9.31 -20.97 8.45
N LEU A 65 -8.87 -20.50 9.61
CA LEU A 65 -8.65 -19.07 9.85
C LEU A 65 -7.56 -18.51 8.92
N LEU A 66 -6.44 -19.21 8.73
CA LEU A 66 -5.41 -18.81 7.78
C LEU A 66 -5.92 -18.76 6.34
N SER A 67 -6.82 -19.68 5.95
CA SER A 67 -7.45 -19.66 4.63
C SER A 67 -8.44 -18.50 4.46
N ARG A 68 -9.11 -18.08 5.54
CA ARG A 68 -9.98 -16.90 5.56
C ARG A 68 -9.21 -15.60 5.57
N LEU A 69 -8.03 -15.60 6.19
CA LEU A 69 -7.09 -14.48 6.20
C LEU A 69 -6.21 -14.44 4.94
N ARG A 70 -6.24 -15.48 4.10
CA ARG A 70 -5.53 -15.47 2.82
C ARG A 70 -6.17 -14.36 1.98
N PRO A 71 -5.41 -13.32 1.60
CA PRO A 71 -5.96 -12.25 0.78
C PRO A 71 -6.58 -12.91 -0.44
N GLN A 72 -7.86 -12.65 -0.65
CA GLN A 72 -8.62 -13.14 -1.79
C GLN A 72 -7.75 -12.88 -2.99
N ARG A 73 -7.35 -13.94 -3.72
CA ARG A 73 -6.53 -13.77 -4.91
C ARG A 73 -7.39 -13.00 -5.88
N VAL A 74 -7.20 -11.69 -5.89
CA VAL A 74 -7.84 -10.77 -6.81
C VAL A 74 -7.43 -11.25 -8.19
N GLU A 75 -8.39 -11.79 -8.92
CA GLU A 75 -8.11 -12.28 -10.26
C GLU A 75 -7.92 -11.03 -11.10
N LEU A 76 -6.70 -10.83 -11.59
CA LEU A 76 -6.35 -9.77 -12.51
C LEU A 76 -7.05 -10.03 -13.85
N LYS A 77 -8.37 -9.79 -13.91
CA LYS A 77 -9.08 -9.75 -15.18
C LYS A 77 -8.79 -8.41 -15.81
N MET A 78 -7.85 -8.43 -16.76
CA MET A 78 -7.74 -7.34 -17.71
C MET A 78 -9.09 -7.20 -18.41
N THR A 79 -9.72 -6.05 -18.22
CA THR A 79 -10.92 -5.66 -18.94
C THR A 79 -10.68 -5.81 -20.44
N THR A 80 -11.71 -6.23 -21.17
CA THR A 80 -11.65 -6.39 -22.62
C THR A 80 -11.13 -5.10 -23.26
N PRO A 81 -10.15 -5.16 -24.17
CA PRO A 81 -9.69 -3.99 -24.92
C PRO A 81 -10.91 -3.27 -25.53
N GLY A 82 -11.10 -1.99 -25.19
CA GLY A 82 -12.18 -1.17 -25.74
C GLY A 82 -12.99 -0.34 -24.74
N MET A 83 -12.86 -0.56 -23.42
CA MET A 83 -13.44 0.37 -22.43
C MET A 83 -12.45 1.48 -22.09
N GLN A 84 -12.65 2.65 -22.71
CA GLN A 84 -11.96 3.86 -22.30
C GLN A 84 -12.39 4.25 -20.87
N PRO A 85 -11.46 4.74 -20.04
CA PRO A 85 -11.78 5.17 -18.68
C PRO A 85 -12.70 6.38 -18.72
N ILE A 86 -13.57 6.55 -17.71
CA ILE A 86 -14.18 7.86 -17.48
C ILE A 86 -13.06 8.90 -17.29
N LYS A 87 -13.33 10.17 -17.59
CA LYS A 87 -12.32 11.20 -17.36
C LYS A 87 -12.26 11.51 -15.86
N TYR A 88 -11.04 11.68 -15.33
CA TYR A 88 -10.83 11.99 -13.91
C TYR A 88 -10.24 13.39 -13.73
N PRO A 89 -10.63 14.12 -12.67
CA PRO A 89 -10.05 15.42 -12.34
C PRO A 89 -8.66 15.34 -11.68
N GLY A 90 -8.28 14.18 -11.15
CA GLY A 90 -6.92 13.88 -10.71
C GLY A 90 -6.29 12.77 -11.54
N LEU A 91 -5.02 12.94 -11.91
CA LEU A 91 -4.26 11.95 -12.65
C LEU A 91 -2.87 11.76 -12.05
N VAL A 92 -2.46 10.52 -11.82
CA VAL A 92 -1.09 10.17 -11.44
C VAL A 92 -0.43 9.50 -12.63
N VAL A 93 0.70 10.02 -13.12
CA VAL A 93 1.44 9.44 -14.25
C VAL A 93 2.87 9.10 -13.87
N LEU A 94 3.39 8.03 -14.48
CA LEU A 94 4.82 7.71 -14.46
C LEU A 94 5.52 8.33 -15.68
N VAL A 95 6.64 9.02 -15.44
CA VAL A 95 7.51 9.58 -16.48
C VAL A 95 8.91 9.01 -16.34
N GLY A 96 9.40 8.42 -17.44
CA GLY A 96 10.77 7.88 -17.51
C GLY A 96 11.76 8.90 -18.09
N PRO A 97 13.05 8.55 -18.18
CA PRO A 97 14.10 9.40 -18.74
C PRO A 97 13.95 9.73 -20.23
N GLY A 98 13.07 9.02 -20.95
CA GLY A 98 12.83 9.26 -22.36
C GLY A 98 14.14 9.27 -23.18
N ARG A 99 14.15 10.05 -24.27
CA ARG A 99 15.40 10.54 -24.87
C ARG A 99 15.55 11.99 -24.44
N VAL A 100 16.77 12.47 -24.22
CA VAL A 100 17.06 13.84 -23.73
C VAL A 100 16.39 14.93 -24.59
N ASP A 101 16.26 14.68 -25.90
CA ASP A 101 15.62 15.57 -26.87
C ASP A 101 14.23 15.11 -27.32
N ALA A 102 13.65 14.10 -26.64
CA ALA A 102 12.29 13.70 -26.95
C ALA A 102 11.31 14.77 -26.48
N ASP A 103 10.44 15.15 -27.42
CA ASP A 103 9.26 15.95 -27.14
C ASP A 103 8.39 15.28 -26.06
N PRO A 104 8.14 15.95 -24.91
CA PRO A 104 7.34 15.38 -23.82
C PRO A 104 5.91 15.07 -24.27
N THR A 105 5.39 15.76 -25.30
CA THR A 105 4.05 15.53 -25.84
C THR A 105 3.92 14.22 -26.62
N LYS A 106 5.04 13.59 -26.99
CA LYS A 106 5.06 12.31 -27.70
C LYS A 106 5.15 11.10 -26.77
N GLN A 107 5.11 11.31 -25.46
CA GLN A 107 5.20 10.24 -24.46
C GLN A 107 3.81 9.67 -24.12
N ALA A 108 3.78 8.42 -23.66
CA ALA A 108 2.54 7.78 -23.21
C ALA A 108 1.83 8.59 -22.12
N ALA A 109 2.59 9.19 -21.19
CA ALA A 109 2.05 10.06 -20.15
C ALA A 109 1.25 11.24 -20.73
N TRP A 110 1.71 11.85 -21.83
CA TRP A 110 0.97 12.93 -22.50
C TRP A 110 -0.36 12.45 -23.07
N THR A 111 -0.39 11.25 -23.64
CA THR A 111 -1.64 10.69 -24.18
C THR A 111 -2.70 10.54 -23.08
N ALA A 112 -2.31 10.03 -21.91
CA ALA A 112 -3.19 9.94 -20.75
C ALA A 112 -3.66 11.33 -20.27
N ILE A 113 -2.75 12.30 -20.19
CA ILE A 113 -3.07 13.66 -19.76
C ILE A 113 -4.05 14.34 -20.73
N GLU A 114 -3.78 14.27 -22.03
CA GLU A 114 -4.62 14.87 -23.07
C GLU A 114 -6.04 14.30 -23.03
N TYR A 115 -6.15 12.98 -22.85
CA TYR A 115 -7.43 12.30 -22.71
C TYR A 115 -8.27 12.84 -21.54
N HIS A 116 -7.67 12.99 -20.36
CA HIS A 116 -8.37 13.51 -19.18
C HIS A 116 -8.57 15.03 -19.21
N ARG A 117 -7.72 15.77 -19.94
CA ARG A 117 -7.87 17.22 -20.12
C ARG A 117 -9.06 17.56 -21.01
N ASN A 118 -9.30 16.75 -22.05
CA ASN A 118 -10.34 17.01 -23.04
C ASN A 118 -11.68 17.33 -22.37
N LEU A 119 -12.31 18.41 -22.84
CA LEU A 119 -13.54 18.92 -22.25
C LEU A 119 -14.62 17.83 -22.18
N GLU A 120 -15.33 17.78 -21.06
CA GLU A 120 -16.60 17.07 -20.95
C GLU A 120 -17.64 18.14 -20.65
N ASN A 121 -18.63 18.31 -21.53
CA ASN A 121 -19.62 19.39 -21.44
C ASN A 121 -19.03 20.82 -21.41
N GLY A 122 -17.85 21.02 -22.03
CA GLY A 122 -17.24 22.35 -22.17
C GLY A 122 -16.33 22.79 -21.03
N THR A 123 -16.12 21.98 -19.98
CA THR A 123 -15.17 22.27 -18.90
C THR A 123 -13.99 21.29 -18.90
N PRO A 124 -12.74 21.77 -18.69
CA PRO A 124 -11.58 20.89 -18.54
C PRO A 124 -11.79 20.02 -17.31
N ASN A 125 -11.74 18.70 -17.50
CA ASN A 125 -11.99 17.81 -16.38
C ASN A 125 -10.74 17.66 -15.51
N LEU A 126 -9.57 17.48 -16.12
CA LEU A 126 -8.30 17.37 -15.40
C LEU A 126 -7.92 18.68 -14.69
N ARG A 127 -7.81 18.63 -13.36
CA ARG A 127 -7.47 19.76 -12.48
C ARG A 127 -6.08 19.62 -11.85
N VAL A 128 -5.70 18.41 -11.49
CA VAL A 128 -4.42 18.11 -10.81
C VAL A 128 -3.73 16.92 -11.47
N CYS A 129 -2.44 17.06 -11.78
CA CYS A 129 -1.61 16.00 -12.33
C CYS A 129 -0.39 15.78 -11.45
N TRP A 130 -0.22 14.57 -10.92
CA TRP A 130 0.98 14.14 -10.22
C TRP A 130 1.90 13.39 -11.16
N ILE A 131 3.12 13.88 -11.32
CA ILE A 131 4.14 13.33 -12.23
C ILE A 131 5.20 12.65 -11.38
N ILE A 132 5.25 11.32 -11.40
CA ILE A 132 6.25 10.55 -10.68
C ILE A 132 7.39 10.19 -11.64
N THR A 133 8.63 10.49 -11.24
CA THR A 133 9.84 10.21 -12.03
C THR A 133 10.96 9.73 -11.13
N SER A 134 11.97 9.07 -11.72
CA SER A 134 13.24 8.84 -11.04
C SER A 134 14.13 10.08 -11.06
N GLY A 135 14.92 10.24 -10.00
CA GLY A 135 16.04 11.19 -9.92
C GLY A 135 17.32 10.65 -10.54
N GLY A 136 18.42 11.35 -10.35
CA GLY A 136 19.75 10.99 -10.86
C GLY A 136 20.04 11.50 -12.28
N THR A 137 21.26 11.24 -12.76
CA THR A 137 21.75 11.68 -14.08
C THR A 137 20.96 11.10 -15.24
N ASP A 138 20.48 9.86 -15.09
CA ASP A 138 19.64 9.15 -16.06
C ASP A 138 18.17 9.14 -15.64
N GLY A 139 17.76 10.11 -14.80
CA GLY A 139 16.39 10.26 -14.34
C GLY A 139 15.48 11.00 -15.34
N GLY A 140 14.17 10.84 -15.18
CA GLY A 140 13.18 11.59 -15.97
C GLY A 140 12.89 13.01 -15.48
N LEU A 141 13.62 13.52 -14.48
CA LEU A 141 13.35 14.81 -13.86
C LEU A 141 13.31 15.99 -14.86
N PRO A 142 14.24 16.14 -15.82
CA PRO A 142 14.16 17.22 -16.81
C PRO A 142 12.89 17.15 -17.65
N ILE A 143 12.45 15.94 -18.02
CA ILE A 143 11.23 15.71 -18.80
C ILE A 143 9.99 15.99 -17.96
N ALA A 144 9.98 15.52 -16.71
CA ALA A 144 8.88 15.76 -15.78
C ALA A 144 8.68 17.26 -15.51
N ASN A 145 9.76 18.04 -15.42
CA ASN A 145 9.68 19.49 -15.26
C ASN A 145 9.16 20.20 -16.52
N ARG A 146 9.63 19.81 -17.72
CA ARG A 146 9.06 20.34 -18.98
C ARG A 146 7.57 20.02 -19.11
N LEU A 147 7.19 18.80 -18.74
CA LEU A 147 5.79 18.38 -18.71
C LEU A 147 4.98 19.20 -17.70
N LYS A 148 5.53 19.44 -16.50
CA LYS A 148 4.92 20.30 -15.49
C LYS A 148 4.66 21.71 -16.02
N GLU A 149 5.66 22.35 -16.62
CA GLU A 149 5.55 23.68 -17.22
C GLU A 149 4.42 23.72 -18.27
N GLU A 150 4.41 22.75 -19.20
CA GLU A 150 3.39 22.65 -20.25
C GLU A 150 1.95 22.42 -19.70
N LEU A 151 1.81 21.79 -18.52
CA LEU A 151 0.51 21.63 -17.87
C LEU A 151 0.08 22.90 -17.14
N GLU A 152 1.02 23.59 -16.49
CA GLU A 152 0.76 24.84 -15.79
C GLU A 152 0.36 25.95 -16.76
N THR A 153 0.94 26.02 -17.97
CA THR A 153 0.48 26.96 -19.03
C THR A 153 -0.97 26.71 -19.47
N LYS A 154 -1.48 25.49 -19.24
CA LYS A 154 -2.86 25.08 -19.55
C LYS A 154 -3.79 25.17 -18.34
N GLY A 155 -3.33 25.76 -17.23
CA GLY A 155 -4.12 25.94 -16.01
C GLY A 155 -4.33 24.67 -15.20
N ILE A 156 -3.54 23.61 -15.44
CA ILE A 156 -3.58 22.36 -14.67
C ILE A 156 -2.52 22.44 -13.57
N VAL A 157 -2.88 22.11 -12.33
CA VAL A 157 -1.92 22.05 -11.23
C VAL A 157 -1.05 20.81 -11.41
N ALA A 158 0.24 21.00 -11.71
CA ALA A 158 1.18 19.89 -11.92
C ALA A 158 2.20 19.76 -10.79
N LEU A 159 2.35 18.54 -10.25
CA LEU A 159 3.17 18.25 -9.07
C LEU A 159 4.15 17.14 -9.38
N VAL A 160 5.45 17.45 -9.41
CA VAL A 160 6.51 16.46 -9.64
C VAL A 160 6.87 15.77 -8.32
N ARG A 161 6.94 14.44 -8.34
CA ARG A 161 7.42 13.59 -7.24
C ARG A 161 8.59 12.76 -7.75
N VAL A 162 9.67 12.74 -6.98
CA VAL A 162 10.91 12.09 -7.38
C VAL A 162 11.13 10.87 -6.49
N VAL A 163 11.33 9.71 -7.11
CA VAL A 163 11.88 8.53 -6.45
C VAL A 163 13.40 8.55 -6.63
N ASN A 164 14.16 8.19 -5.60
CA ASN A 164 15.62 8.21 -5.63
C ASN A 164 16.15 7.05 -6.47
N ASP A 165 15.52 5.88 -6.35
CA ASP A 165 15.89 4.68 -7.11
C ASP A 165 14.71 4.15 -7.94
N ALA A 166 14.85 4.19 -9.26
CA ALA A 166 13.87 3.68 -10.22
C ALA A 166 13.65 2.16 -10.13
N PHE A 167 14.53 1.43 -9.45
CA PHE A 167 14.44 -0.01 -9.23
C PHE A 167 13.87 -0.36 -7.85
N ASN A 168 13.70 0.62 -6.97
CA ASN A 168 13.07 0.45 -5.67
C ASN A 168 11.54 0.56 -5.78
N ILE A 169 10.89 -0.61 -5.90
CA ILE A 169 9.42 -0.74 -5.99
C ILE A 169 8.73 -0.02 -4.82
N ARG A 170 9.32 -0.07 -3.61
CA ARG A 170 8.73 0.49 -2.40
C ARG A 170 8.65 2.02 -2.45
N GLU A 171 9.64 2.69 -3.02
CA GLU A 171 9.61 4.15 -3.14
C GLU A 171 8.46 4.63 -4.00
N THR A 172 8.22 3.97 -5.14
CA THR A 172 7.07 4.32 -5.98
C THR A 172 5.75 4.00 -5.28
N PHE A 173 5.69 2.86 -4.57
CA PHE A 173 4.52 2.50 -3.78
C PHE A 173 4.19 3.57 -2.73
N ASP A 174 5.19 3.98 -1.94
CA ASP A 174 5.02 4.95 -0.85
C ASP A 174 4.60 6.33 -1.40
N VAL A 175 5.17 6.76 -2.53
CA VAL A 175 4.78 8.01 -3.21
C VAL A 175 3.32 7.95 -3.68
N VAL A 176 2.90 6.86 -4.33
CA VAL A 176 1.52 6.72 -4.81
C VAL A 176 0.54 6.69 -3.64
N GLN A 177 0.84 5.94 -2.56
CA GLN A 177 0.01 5.95 -1.36
C GLN A 177 -0.11 7.35 -0.74
N ASN A 178 1.01 8.08 -0.63
CA ASN A 178 0.99 9.45 -0.12
C ASN A 178 0.10 10.37 -0.97
N ILE A 179 0.12 10.21 -2.29
CA ILE A 179 -0.74 10.99 -3.20
C ILE A 179 -2.22 10.71 -2.88
N TYR A 180 -2.63 9.45 -2.83
CA TYR A 180 -4.04 9.10 -2.57
C TYR A 180 -4.51 9.45 -1.16
N GLN A 181 -3.65 9.27 -0.15
CA GLN A 181 -4.03 9.42 1.25
C GLN A 181 -3.94 10.87 1.74
N ASN A 182 -2.99 11.67 1.22
CA ASN A 182 -2.69 12.99 1.75
C ASN A 182 -2.86 14.10 0.69
N GLU A 183 -2.23 13.94 -0.47
CA GLU A 183 -2.16 15.04 -1.44
C GLU A 183 -3.48 15.30 -2.16
N ALA A 184 -4.15 14.24 -2.65
CA ALA A 184 -5.43 14.37 -3.32
C ALA A 184 -6.51 14.97 -2.39
N PRO A 185 -6.69 14.49 -1.15
CA PRO A 185 -7.60 15.11 -0.18
C PRO A 185 -7.27 16.58 0.11
N SER A 186 -5.98 16.94 0.23
CA SER A 186 -5.56 18.35 0.42
C SER A 186 -5.96 19.28 -0.73
N ARG A 187 -6.29 18.72 -1.90
CA ARG A 187 -6.78 19.42 -3.10
C ARG A 187 -8.29 19.29 -3.30
N GLY A 188 -9.01 18.72 -2.33
CA GLY A 188 -10.44 18.49 -2.40
C GLY A 188 -10.83 17.37 -3.38
N LEU A 189 -9.92 16.44 -3.65
CA LEU A 189 -10.18 15.25 -4.48
C LEU A 189 -10.26 14.02 -3.58
N THR A 190 -11.36 13.28 -3.68
CA THR A 190 -11.44 11.93 -3.08
C THR A 190 -10.64 10.95 -3.92
N SER A 191 -10.16 9.84 -3.34
CA SER A 191 -9.44 8.78 -4.08
C SER A 191 -10.18 8.26 -5.32
N ARG A 192 -11.52 8.22 -5.30
CA ARG A 192 -12.36 7.83 -6.44
C ARG A 192 -12.39 8.82 -7.61
N LEU A 193 -11.86 10.02 -7.41
CA LEU A 193 -11.73 11.08 -8.42
C LEU A 193 -10.30 11.21 -8.94
N VAL A 194 -9.45 10.24 -8.62
CA VAL A 194 -8.06 10.15 -9.08
C VAL A 194 -7.87 8.82 -9.80
N ILE A 195 -7.13 8.84 -10.91
CA ILE A 195 -6.72 7.63 -11.63
C ILE A 195 -5.21 7.59 -11.81
N SER A 196 -4.64 6.39 -11.77
CA SER A 196 -3.21 6.17 -12.02
C SER A 196 -2.96 5.57 -13.40
N ASP A 197 -2.06 6.18 -14.18
CA ASP A 197 -1.54 5.65 -15.44
C ASP A 197 -0.16 5.02 -15.23
N PHE A 198 -0.07 3.70 -15.42
CA PHE A 198 1.14 2.93 -15.13
C PHE A 198 1.98 2.60 -16.37
N THR A 199 1.70 3.23 -17.51
CA THR A 199 2.33 2.92 -18.82
C THR A 199 3.78 3.35 -18.91
N GLY A 200 4.15 4.41 -18.20
CA GLY A 200 5.46 5.05 -18.30
C GLY A 200 6.53 4.49 -17.36
N ALA A 201 7.73 5.09 -17.47
CA ALA A 201 8.91 4.81 -16.65
C ALA A 201 9.41 3.34 -16.71
N THR A 202 10.04 2.88 -15.62
CA THR A 202 10.64 1.55 -15.53
C THR A 202 9.61 0.54 -15.02
N LYS A 203 9.80 -0.75 -15.36
CA LYS A 203 8.91 -1.83 -14.88
C LYS A 203 8.79 -1.90 -13.35
N PRO A 204 9.86 -1.71 -12.55
CA PRO A 204 9.72 -1.66 -11.09
C PRO A 204 8.84 -0.51 -10.59
N MET A 205 8.92 0.68 -11.21
CA MET A 205 8.03 1.80 -10.88
C MET A 205 6.58 1.46 -11.23
N THR A 206 6.33 0.90 -12.42
CA THR A 206 5.01 0.37 -12.81
C THR A 206 4.48 -0.61 -11.77
N ALA A 207 5.31 -1.57 -11.33
CA ALA A 207 4.93 -2.54 -10.30
C ALA A 207 4.60 -1.86 -8.96
N GLY A 208 5.38 -0.87 -8.53
CA GLY A 208 5.13 -0.12 -7.30
C GLY A 208 3.80 0.63 -7.34
N MET A 209 3.48 1.27 -8.47
CA MET A 209 2.19 1.95 -8.68
C MET A 209 1.02 0.96 -8.67
N VAL A 210 1.13 -0.16 -9.41
CA VAL A 210 0.08 -1.19 -9.46
C VAL A 210 -0.18 -1.79 -8.08
N LEU A 211 0.89 -2.06 -7.30
CA LEU A 211 0.77 -2.55 -5.92
C LEU A 211 0.14 -1.52 -4.99
N ALA A 212 0.48 -0.23 -5.14
CA ALA A 212 -0.09 0.84 -4.32
C ALA A 212 -1.57 1.07 -4.60
N CYS A 213 -1.98 0.93 -5.86
CA CYS A 213 -3.39 1.08 -6.23
C CYS A 213 -4.22 -0.12 -5.80
N GLY A 214 -3.71 -1.34 -6.01
CA GLY A 214 -4.43 -2.57 -5.72
C GLY A 214 -5.86 -2.53 -6.26
N ALA A 215 -6.79 -3.23 -5.60
CA ALA A 215 -8.20 -3.21 -5.99
C ALA A 215 -8.95 -1.91 -5.61
N GLU A 216 -8.29 -0.99 -4.89
CA GLU A 216 -8.96 0.15 -4.27
C GLU A 216 -8.98 1.40 -5.16
N TYR A 217 -7.88 1.65 -5.89
CA TYR A 217 -7.73 2.87 -6.67
C TYR A 217 -7.89 2.63 -8.18
N PRO A 218 -8.59 3.52 -8.91
CA PRO A 218 -8.72 3.41 -10.35
C PRO A 218 -7.34 3.43 -11.04
N MET A 219 -7.19 2.59 -12.06
CA MET A 219 -5.98 2.54 -12.87
C MET A 219 -6.31 2.48 -14.35
N GLN A 220 -5.32 2.86 -15.16
CA GLN A 220 -5.34 2.71 -16.59
C GLN A 220 -3.93 2.49 -17.15
N TYR A 221 -3.89 2.12 -18.42
CA TYR A 221 -2.68 2.19 -19.23
C TYR A 221 -3.03 2.69 -20.63
N VAL A 222 -2.06 3.26 -21.32
CA VAL A 222 -2.17 3.66 -22.72
C VAL A 222 -1.78 2.47 -23.59
N PHE A 223 -2.73 1.99 -24.37
CA PHE A 223 -2.50 0.99 -25.42
C PHE A 223 -2.28 1.71 -26.74
N GLY A 224 -1.23 1.38 -27.47
CA GLY A 224 -0.92 2.02 -28.75
C GLY A 224 0.38 1.50 -29.36
N GLY A 225 0.66 1.88 -30.61
CA GLY A 225 1.86 1.45 -31.32
C GLY A 225 2.12 2.29 -32.57
N ARG A 226 3.14 1.93 -33.36
CA ARG A 226 3.55 2.73 -34.54
C ARG A 226 2.43 2.93 -35.57
N ASN A 227 1.42 2.05 -35.58
CA ASN A 227 0.29 2.05 -36.52
C ASN A 227 -1.08 1.94 -35.82
N ILE A 228 -1.14 2.10 -34.50
CA ILE A 228 -2.37 2.00 -33.71
C ILE A 228 -2.48 3.26 -32.88
N ALA A 229 -3.61 3.96 -32.97
CA ALA A 229 -3.87 5.14 -32.16
C ALA A 229 -3.67 4.82 -30.67
N SER A 230 -2.92 5.68 -29.99
CA SER A 230 -2.68 5.52 -28.56
C SER A 230 -3.93 5.95 -27.79
N GLU A 231 -4.53 5.01 -27.07
CA GLU A 231 -5.76 5.23 -26.30
C GLU A 231 -5.62 4.72 -24.86
N PRO A 232 -6.09 5.48 -23.85
CA PRO A 232 -6.18 4.98 -22.49
C PRO A 232 -7.23 3.87 -22.36
N VAL A 233 -6.85 2.82 -21.64
CA VAL A 233 -7.69 1.65 -21.35
C VAL A 233 -7.79 1.51 -19.84
N ALA A 234 -9.03 1.49 -19.33
CA ALA A 234 -9.27 1.30 -17.91
C ALA A 234 -8.84 -0.10 -17.45
N MET A 235 -8.18 -0.18 -16.30
CA MET A 235 -7.83 -1.43 -15.64
C MET A 235 -8.66 -1.58 -14.37
N ARG A 236 -9.27 -2.76 -14.19
CA ARG A 236 -9.95 -3.12 -12.95
C ARG A 236 -9.44 -4.46 -12.46
N PHE A 237 -9.30 -4.54 -11.15
CA PHE A 237 -9.12 -5.79 -10.44
C PHE A 237 -10.50 -6.40 -10.16
N ALA A 238 -10.68 -7.68 -10.47
CA ALA A 238 -11.94 -8.39 -10.28
C ALA A 238 -11.91 -9.27 -9.04
#